data_AF-A0A357FKC5-F1
#
_entry.id   AF-A0A357FKC5-F1
#
_cell.length_a   1.000
_cell.length_b   1.000
_cell.length_c   1.000
_cell.angle_alpha   90.00
_cell.angle_beta   90.00
_cell.angle_gamma   90.00
#
_symmetry.space_group_name_H-M   'P 1'
#
loop_
_entity.id
_entity.type
_entity.pdbx_description
1 polymer ?
#
loop_
_entity_poly.entity_id
_entity_poly.type
_entity_poly.pdbx_seq_one_letter_code
_entity_poly.pdbx_strand_id
1 'polypeptide(L)'
;MRINMRQIVGNLVLIIMIVAMFACSENIADHSIPNSQLAPKPNPIEFDTPGPWINSEPFVLKDKRNEVVLIDFWTYSCVNCIRTLPHLS
;
A
#
# COMPACT_ATOMS: atom_id res chain seq x y z
N MET A 1 -24.88 66.14 -1.78
CA MET A 1 -24.72 64.70 -1.51
C MET A 1 -23.58 64.51 -0.52
N ARG A 2 -23.84 64.49 0.80
CA ARG A 2 -22.79 64.31 1.82
C ARG A 2 -22.64 62.82 2.08
N ILE A 3 -21.67 62.18 1.43
CA ILE A 3 -21.33 60.78 1.69
C ILE A 3 -20.65 60.73 3.06
N ASN A 4 -21.24 60.02 4.02
CA ASN A 4 -20.72 59.96 5.39
C ASN A 4 -19.40 59.18 5.43
N MET A 5 -18.35 59.79 5.95
CA MET A 5 -17.01 59.18 6.05
C MET A 5 -17.03 57.83 6.79
N ARG A 6 -17.95 57.64 7.76
CA ARG A 6 -18.22 56.36 8.43
C ARG A 6 -18.71 55.25 7.48
N GLN A 7 -19.51 55.58 6.46
CA GLN A 7 -20.01 54.61 5.48
C GLN A 7 -18.92 54.21 4.47
N ILE A 8 -18.06 55.16 4.07
CA ILE A 8 -16.92 54.87 3.18
C ILE A 8 -15.91 53.98 3.89
N VAL A 9 -15.56 54.30 5.14
CA VAL A 9 -14.65 53.48 5.94
C VAL A 9 -15.23 52.08 6.16
N GLY A 10 -16.54 51.98 6.45
CA GLY A 10 -17.22 50.68 6.58
C GLY A 10 -17.14 49.82 5.32
N ASN A 11 -17.44 50.39 4.15
CA ASN A 11 -17.34 49.67 2.88
C ASN A 11 -15.90 49.30 2.52
N LEU A 12 -14.93 50.18 2.80
CA LEU A 12 -13.52 49.89 2.54
C LEU A 12 -13.02 48.73 3.41
N VAL A 13 -13.38 48.71 4.70
CA VAL A 13 -13.05 47.61 5.62
C VAL A 13 -13.69 46.31 5.15
N LEU A 14 -14.95 46.34 4.73
CA LEU A 14 -15.65 45.16 4.21
C LEU A 14 -14.96 44.60 2.95
N ILE A 15 -14.58 45.46 2.01
CA ILE A 15 -13.90 45.06 0.78
C ILE A 15 -12.52 44.46 1.08
N ILE A 16 -11.74 45.08 1.98
CA ILE A 16 -10.41 44.58 2.37
C ILE A 16 -10.53 43.19 3.02
N MET A 17 -11.52 42.97 3.89
CA MET A 17 -11.75 41.67 4.52
C MET A 17 -12.11 40.59 3.50
N ILE A 18 -12.95 40.91 2.51
CA ILE A 18 -13.33 39.96 1.45
C ILE A 18 -12.12 39.59 0.59
N VAL A 19 -11.30 40.57 0.19
CA VAL A 19 -10.10 40.33 -0.62
C VAL A 19 -9.09 39.46 0.14
N ALA A 20 -8.90 39.70 1.44
CA ALA A 20 -8.04 38.87 2.27
C ALA A 20 -8.51 37.40 2.33
N MET A 21 -9.82 37.16 2.40
CA MET A 21 -10.37 35.80 2.40
C MET A 21 -10.11 35.05 1.08
N PHE A 22 -10.23 35.72 -0.07
CA PHE A 22 -9.93 35.09 -1.36
C PHE A 22 -8.42 34.90 -1.60
N ALA A 23 -7.57 35.76 -1.05
CA ALA A 23 -6.11 35.67 -1.20
C ALA A 23 -5.47 34.52 -0.39
N CYS A 24 -6.13 34.03 0.66
CA CYS A 24 -5.66 32.89 1.46
C CYS A 24 -6.11 31.52 0.94
N SER A 25 -6.85 31.46 -0.18
CA SER A 25 -7.17 30.17 -0.80
C SER A 25 -5.94 29.69 -1.58
N GLU A 26 -5.07 28.92 -0.92
CA GLU A 26 -4.05 28.15 -1.61
C GLU A 26 -4.73 27.28 -2.67
N ASN A 27 -4.30 27.41 -3.94
CA ASN A 27 -4.58 26.37 -4.92
C ASN A 27 -3.90 25.11 -4.41
N ILE A 28 -4.68 24.10 -4.04
CA ILE A 28 -4.19 22.75 -3.81
C ILE A 28 -3.70 22.27 -5.18
N ALA A 29 -2.45 22.58 -5.50
CA ALA A 29 -1.72 21.96 -6.58
C ALA A 29 -1.64 20.47 -6.23
N ASP A 30 -2.55 19.72 -6.84
CA ASP A 30 -2.52 18.30 -7.13
C ASP A 30 -1.39 17.53 -6.43
N HIS A 31 -1.69 17.00 -5.25
CA HIS A 31 -0.91 15.92 -4.66
C HIS A 31 -1.25 14.63 -5.43
N SER A 32 -0.95 14.59 -6.73
CA SER A 32 -1.02 13.36 -7.50
C SER A 32 0.08 12.44 -6.99
N ILE A 33 -0.30 11.53 -6.08
CA ILE A 33 0.45 10.30 -5.86
C ILE A 33 0.57 9.67 -7.26
N PRO A 34 1.77 9.59 -7.86
CA PRO A 34 1.93 8.95 -9.15
C PRO A 34 1.38 7.53 -8.99
N ASN A 35 0.34 7.26 -9.78
CA ASN A 35 -0.41 6.02 -9.85
C ASN A 35 0.45 4.85 -9.38
N SER A 36 0.21 4.37 -8.15
CA SER A 36 0.76 3.11 -7.66
C SER A 36 0.34 2.09 -8.69
N GLN A 37 1.27 1.72 -9.57
CA GLN A 37 1.08 0.65 -10.53
C GLN A 37 0.59 -0.52 -9.71
N LEU A 38 -0.69 -0.87 -9.86
CA LEU A 38 -1.29 -2.04 -9.25
C LEU A 38 -0.32 -3.17 -9.54
N ALA A 39 0.42 -3.61 -8.51
CA ALA A 39 1.45 -4.61 -8.68
C ALA A 39 0.80 -5.78 -9.44
N PRO A 40 1.45 -6.29 -10.52
CA PRO A 40 0.91 -7.41 -11.26
C PRO A 40 0.49 -8.47 -10.26
N LYS A 41 -0.77 -8.92 -10.30
CA LYS A 41 -1.25 -9.97 -9.41
C LYS A 41 -0.26 -11.12 -9.55
N PRO A 42 0.49 -11.47 -8.49
CA PRO A 42 1.49 -12.51 -8.62
C PRO A 42 0.77 -13.78 -9.03
N ASN A 43 1.32 -14.47 -10.03
CA ASN A 43 0.84 -15.79 -10.39
C ASN A 43 0.93 -16.68 -9.14
N PRO A 44 -0.02 -17.60 -8.94
CA PRO A 44 0.09 -18.57 -7.86
C PRO A 44 1.46 -19.25 -7.95
N ILE A 45 2.16 -19.32 -6.82
CA ILE A 45 3.41 -20.08 -6.71
C ILE A 45 3.03 -21.54 -7.00
N GLU A 46 3.68 -22.14 -7.99
CA GLU A 46 3.51 -23.54 -8.35
C GLU A 46 4.89 -24.18 -8.53
N PHE A 47 5.01 -25.45 -8.15
CA PHE A 47 6.29 -26.15 -8.16
C PHE A 47 6.51 -26.89 -9.49
N ASP A 48 7.03 -26.18 -10.50
CA ASP A 48 7.27 -26.75 -11.84
C ASP A 48 8.62 -27.49 -11.96
N THR A 49 9.34 -27.73 -10.84
CA THR A 49 10.73 -28.23 -10.89
C THR A 49 10.79 -29.77 -10.84
N PRO A 50 11.52 -30.43 -11.77
CA PRO A 50 11.47 -31.90 -11.97
C PRO A 50 12.38 -32.69 -11.00
N GLY A 51 12.43 -32.31 -9.72
CA GLY A 51 13.16 -33.08 -8.70
C GLY A 51 12.37 -34.29 -8.20
N PRO A 52 13.03 -35.36 -7.71
CA PRO A 52 12.34 -36.48 -7.09
C PRO A 52 11.66 -36.01 -5.79
N TRP A 53 10.38 -36.33 -5.67
CA TRP A 53 9.64 -36.12 -4.43
C TRP A 53 9.95 -37.26 -3.46
N ILE A 54 10.07 -36.92 -2.18
CA ILE A 54 10.39 -37.85 -1.11
C ILE A 54 9.22 -37.83 -0.13
N ASN A 55 8.80 -39.02 0.33
CA ASN A 55 7.66 -39.25 1.24
C ASN A 55 6.26 -39.02 0.64
N SER A 56 6.15 -38.55 -0.60
CA SER A 56 4.86 -38.41 -1.31
C SER A 56 5.03 -38.41 -2.82
N GLU A 57 3.91 -38.54 -3.53
CA GLU A 57 3.82 -38.12 -4.93
C GLU A 57 3.87 -36.57 -5.01
N PRO A 58 4.25 -36.01 -6.18
CA PRO A 58 4.13 -34.58 -6.44
C PRO A 58 2.69 -34.08 -6.23
N PHE A 59 2.54 -32.90 -5.64
CA PHE A 59 1.24 -32.25 -5.52
C PHE A 59 1.30 -30.80 -6.00
N VAL A 60 0.14 -30.30 -6.45
CA VAL A 60 -0.01 -28.89 -6.85
C VAL A 60 -0.64 -28.07 -5.72
N LEU A 61 -0.14 -26.86 -5.51
CA LEU A 61 -0.61 -25.99 -4.41
C LEU A 61 -2.08 -25.59 -4.59
N LYS A 62 -2.55 -25.54 -5.83
CA LYS A 62 -3.95 -25.28 -6.18
C LYS A 62 -4.94 -26.27 -5.55
N ASP A 63 -4.52 -27.51 -5.33
CA ASP A 63 -5.39 -28.56 -4.77
C ASP A 63 -5.47 -28.45 -3.23
N LYS A 64 -4.59 -27.67 -2.60
CA LYS A 64 -4.45 -27.50 -1.15
C LYS A 64 -5.06 -26.19 -0.61
N ARG A 65 -5.93 -25.52 -1.37
CA ARG A 65 -6.46 -24.19 -1.02
C ARG A 65 -7.27 -24.08 0.27
N ASN A 66 -7.73 -25.19 0.84
CA ASN A 66 -8.46 -25.21 2.12
C ASN A 66 -7.63 -25.81 3.27
N GLU A 67 -6.34 -26.05 3.03
CA GLU A 67 -5.39 -26.56 4.00
C GLU A 67 -4.36 -25.47 4.32
N VAL A 68 -3.87 -25.45 5.55
CA VAL A 68 -2.72 -24.62 5.90
C VAL A 68 -1.46 -25.36 5.48
N VAL A 69 -0.75 -24.82 4.49
CA VAL A 69 0.49 -25.41 3.96
C VAL A 69 1.68 -24.59 4.44
N LEU A 70 2.61 -25.24 5.13
CA LEU A 70 3.92 -24.68 5.48
C LEU A 70 4.96 -25.12 4.44
N ILE A 71 5.65 -24.17 3.83
CA ILE A 71 6.76 -24.42 2.91
C ILE A 71 8.05 -24.02 3.63
N ASP A 72 8.90 -24.99 3.95
CA ASP A 72 10.21 -24.77 4.58
C ASP A 72 11.35 -25.01 3.57
N PHE A 73 12.18 -24.00 3.36
CA PHE A 73 13.35 -24.10 2.48
C PHE A 73 14.58 -24.48 3.29
N TRP A 74 15.07 -25.69 3.08
CA TRP A 74 16.19 -26.24 3.85
C TRP A 74 17.19 -26.96 2.95
N THR A 75 18.34 -27.29 3.54
CA THR A 75 19.33 -28.19 2.94
C THR A 75 19.93 -29.05 4.04
N TYR A 76 20.34 -30.27 3.68
CA TYR A 76 20.79 -31.28 4.64
C TYR A 76 21.99 -30.83 5.49
N SER A 77 22.90 -30.02 4.96
CA SER A 77 24.11 -29.57 5.69
C SER A 77 23.90 -28.31 6.54
N CYS A 78 22.72 -27.69 6.51
CA CYS A 78 22.43 -26.46 7.22
C CYS A 78 22.20 -26.72 8.72
N VAL A 79 23.18 -26.35 9.56
CA VAL A 79 23.06 -26.53 11.03
C VAL A 79 21.87 -25.77 11.64
N ASN A 80 21.50 -24.63 11.07
CA ASN A 80 20.34 -23.86 11.53
C ASN A 80 19.03 -24.58 11.20
N CYS A 81 18.95 -25.19 10.02
CA CYS A 81 17.78 -25.92 9.55
C CYS A 81 17.61 -27.23 10.33
N ILE A 82 18.71 -27.97 10.57
CA ILE A 82 18.67 -29.19 11.38
C ILE A 82 18.13 -28.92 12.79
N ARG A 83 18.43 -27.74 13.37
CA ARG A 83 17.91 -27.35 14.68
C ARG A 83 16.41 -27.02 14.68
N THR A 84 15.82 -26.67 13.54
CA THR A 84 14.38 -26.40 13.42
C THR A 84 13.55 -27.65 13.11
N LEU A 85 14.14 -28.65 12.42
CA LEU A 85 13.43 -29.89 12.02
C LEU A 85 12.65 -30.58 13.16
N PRO A 86 13.14 -30.71 14.41
CA PRO A 86 12.39 -31.37 15.49
C PRO A 86 11.08 -30.67 15.89
N HIS A 87 10.87 -29.43 15.45
CA HIS A 87 9.66 -28.66 15.72
C HIS A 87 8.65 -28.71 14.56
N LEU A 88 9.01 -29.33 13.44
CA LEU A 88 8.19 -29.40 12.21
C LEU A 88 7.45 -30.75 12.04
N SER A 89 7.59 -31.66 12.99
CA SER A 89 6.97 -33.00 12.99
C SER A 89 5.51 -33.00 13.39
#